data_AF-A0A2H1V203-F1
#
_entry.id   AF-A0A2H1V203-F1
#
_cell.length_a   1.000
_cell.length_b   1.000
_cell.length_c   1.000
_cell.angle_alpha   90.00
_cell.angle_beta   90.00
_cell.angle_gamma   90.00
#
_symmetry.space_group_name_H-M   'P 1'
#
loop_
_entity.id
_entity.type
_entity.pdbx_description
1 polymer ?
#
loop_
_entity_poly.entity_id
_entity_poly.type
_entity_poly.pdbx_seq_one_letter_code
_entity_poly.pdbx_strand_id
1 'polypeptide(L)'
;MNNIISAAYRVLNEESSALYLGNSIAETGILEPMQFLREYVSKNIPVVIRNGCSHWPAVSKWNAAYFREKIPDKNVVVAVTPNGLADGITKNEKGEEYFVTPHETTMTMSQFLDGLDEK
;
A
#
# COMPACT_ATOMS: atom_id res chain seq x y z
N MET A 1 12.36 -22.29 -31.00
CA MET A 1 11.99 -20.87 -30.88
C MET A 1 11.86 -20.38 -29.43
N ASN A 2 11.53 -21.25 -28.45
CA ASN A 2 11.32 -20.84 -27.05
C ASN A 2 12.58 -20.61 -26.19
N ASN A 3 13.72 -21.26 -26.45
CA ASN A 3 14.86 -21.21 -25.51
C ASN A 3 15.60 -19.87 -25.49
N ILE A 4 15.85 -19.26 -26.66
CA ILE A 4 16.57 -17.97 -26.76
C ILE A 4 15.76 -16.83 -26.14
N ILE A 5 14.45 -16.78 -26.41
CA ILE A 5 13.57 -15.74 -25.85
C ILE A 5 13.48 -15.89 -24.33
N SER A 6 13.29 -17.11 -23.81
CA SER A 6 13.27 -17.35 -22.36
C SER A 6 14.61 -16.99 -21.69
N ALA A 7 15.74 -17.28 -22.33
CA ALA A 7 17.05 -16.89 -21.83
C ALA A 7 17.20 -15.36 -21.80
N ALA A 8 16.76 -14.66 -22.85
CA ALA A 8 16.76 -13.20 -22.90
C ALA A 8 15.87 -12.58 -21.80
N TYR A 9 14.70 -13.15 -21.52
CA TYR A 9 13.84 -12.70 -20.41
C TYR A 9 14.49 -12.90 -19.05
N ARG A 10 15.21 -14.01 -18.85
CA ARG A 10 15.94 -14.23 -17.60
C ARG A 10 17.04 -13.18 -17.41
N VAL A 11 17.86 -12.94 -18.44
CA VAL A 11 18.90 -11.90 -18.40
C VAL A 11 18.28 -10.53 -18.12
N LEU A 12 17.20 -10.16 -18.81
CA LEU A 12 16.49 -8.90 -18.56
C LEU A 12 16.00 -8.77 -17.11
N ASN A 13 15.47 -9.84 -16.53
CA ASN A 13 14.98 -9.83 -15.14
C ASN A 13 16.14 -9.70 -14.13
N GLU A 14 17.24 -10.42 -14.36
CA GLU A 14 18.44 -10.36 -13.53
C GLU A 14 19.10 -8.96 -13.59
N GLU A 15 19.29 -8.42 -14.80
CA GLU A 15 19.91 -7.11 -15.00
C GLU A 15 19.05 -5.95 -14.52
N SER A 16 17.72 -5.99 -14.73
CA SER A 16 16.83 -4.93 -14.23
C SER A 16 16.82 -4.85 -12.71
N SER A 17 16.88 -6.00 -12.03
CA SER A 17 17.01 -6.06 -10.58
C SER A 17 18.39 -5.56 -10.11
N ALA A 18 19.46 -6.05 -10.74
CA ALA A 18 20.84 -5.78 -10.31
C ALA A 18 21.33 -4.35 -10.62
N LEU A 19 20.93 -3.77 -11.76
CA LEU A 19 21.48 -2.50 -12.26
C LEU A 19 20.54 -1.31 -12.05
N TYR A 20 19.24 -1.54 -11.92
CA TYR A 20 18.25 -0.46 -11.97
C TYR A 20 17.41 -0.35 -10.69
N LEU A 21 16.81 -1.44 -10.19
CA LEU A 21 15.95 -1.38 -8.99
C LEU A 21 16.74 -1.21 -7.69
N GLY A 22 17.95 -1.76 -7.63
CA GLY A 22 18.76 -1.77 -6.41
C GLY A 22 18.18 -2.66 -5.31
N ASN A 23 18.84 -2.65 -4.13
CA ASN A 23 18.48 -3.54 -3.01
C ASN A 23 17.80 -2.81 -1.84
N SER A 24 17.54 -1.51 -1.97
CA SER A 24 16.95 -0.68 -0.92
C SER A 24 16.18 0.49 -1.51
N ILE A 25 15.09 0.89 -0.84
CA ILE A 25 14.33 2.08 -1.22
C ILE A 25 15.08 3.31 -0.73
N ALA A 26 15.34 4.26 -1.63
CA ALA A 26 15.99 5.51 -1.28
C ALA A 26 15.10 6.36 -0.35
N GLU A 27 15.72 7.11 0.55
CA GLU A 27 15.04 8.08 1.39
C GLU A 27 15.61 9.48 1.17
N THR A 28 14.74 10.48 1.18
CA THR A 28 15.13 11.88 0.96
C THR A 28 14.21 12.83 1.70
N GLY A 29 14.61 14.10 1.81
CA GLY A 29 13.77 15.18 2.33
C GLY A 29 12.94 15.84 1.23
N ILE A 30 12.76 17.16 1.32
CA ILE A 30 12.06 17.95 0.30
C ILE A 30 12.87 17.92 -1.00
N LEU A 31 12.18 17.65 -2.11
CA LEU A 31 12.72 17.64 -3.47
C LEU A 31 12.09 18.75 -4.30
N GLU A 32 12.89 19.37 -5.16
CA GLU A 32 12.33 20.19 -6.23
C GLU A 32 11.59 19.31 -7.26
N PRO A 33 10.48 19.78 -7.87
CA PRO A 33 9.69 18.97 -8.81
C PRO A 33 10.51 18.35 -9.94
N MET A 34 11.49 19.09 -10.48
CA MET A 34 12.38 18.57 -11.52
C MET A 34 13.34 17.48 -11.03
N GLN A 35 13.79 17.57 -9.78
CA GLN A 35 14.62 16.52 -9.18
C GLN A 35 13.78 15.28 -8.95
N PHE A 36 12.57 15.43 -8.41
CA PHE A 36 11.66 14.29 -8.25
C PHE A 36 11.33 13.59 -9.57
N LEU A 37 11.05 14.38 -10.62
CA LEU A 37 10.80 13.87 -11.97
C LEU A 37 12.00 13.08 -12.49
N ARG A 38 13.19 13.69 -12.51
CA ARG A 38 14.39 13.10 -13.09
C ARG A 38 14.90 11.90 -12.31
N GLU A 39 14.92 11.99 -10.98
CA GLU A 39 15.56 10.98 -10.15
C GLU A 39 14.66 9.76 -9.87
N TYR A 40 13.33 9.93 -9.85
CA TYR A 40 12.42 8.87 -9.42
C TYR A 40 11.31 8.56 -10.43
N VAL A 41 10.55 9.56 -10.89
CA VAL A 41 9.39 9.33 -11.77
C VAL A 41 9.81 8.84 -13.15
N SER A 42 10.71 9.54 -13.85
CA SER A 42 11.20 9.15 -15.18
C SER A 42 11.96 7.83 -15.14
N LYS A 43 12.56 7.53 -13.98
CA LYS A 43 13.22 6.26 -13.72
C LYS A 43 12.28 5.23 -13.11
N ASN A 44 10.97 5.45 -12.93
CA ASN A 44 10.02 4.50 -12.33
C ASN A 44 10.56 3.71 -11.11
N ILE A 45 11.25 4.40 -10.18
CA ILE A 45 11.79 3.80 -8.95
C ILE A 45 11.15 4.40 -7.69
N PRO A 46 10.96 3.61 -6.63
CA PRO A 46 10.34 4.07 -5.39
C PRO A 46 11.30 4.96 -4.58
N VAL A 47 10.72 5.88 -3.80
CA VAL A 47 11.44 6.73 -2.84
C VAL A 47 10.54 7.06 -1.65
N VAL A 48 11.14 7.12 -0.46
CA VAL A 48 10.48 7.64 0.75
C VAL A 48 10.83 9.12 0.92
N ILE A 49 9.83 10.00 0.92
CA ILE A 49 9.98 11.43 1.19
C ILE A 49 9.73 11.68 2.69
N ARG A 50 10.80 11.78 3.47
CA ARG A 50 10.75 12.07 4.91
C ARG A 50 10.30 13.51 5.14
N ASN A 51 9.48 13.70 6.18
CA ASN A 51 8.92 14.99 6.59
C ASN A 51 8.03 15.71 5.55
N GLY A 52 7.68 15.08 4.42
CA GLY A 52 6.87 15.71 3.36
C GLY A 52 5.51 16.23 3.84
N CYS A 53 4.88 15.51 4.78
CA CYS A 53 3.61 15.90 5.38
C CYS A 53 3.75 16.46 6.81
N SER A 54 4.97 16.78 7.28
CA SER A 54 5.21 17.20 8.68
C SER A 54 4.46 18.46 9.10
N HIS A 55 4.12 19.32 8.15
CA HIS A 55 3.35 20.54 8.34
C HIS A 55 1.83 20.29 8.39
N TRP A 56 1.35 19.08 8.09
CA TRP A 56 -0.08 18.77 8.12
C TRP A 56 -0.56 18.65 9.57
N PRO A 57 -1.67 19.31 9.96
CA PRO A 57 -2.24 19.17 11.30
C PRO A 57 -2.59 17.72 11.65
N ALA A 58 -2.86 16.88 10.64
CA ALA A 58 -3.14 15.46 10.81
C ALA A 58 -2.02 14.73 11.57
N VAL A 59 -0.75 15.08 11.32
CA VAL A 59 0.40 14.42 11.96
C VAL A 59 0.38 14.57 13.48
N SER A 60 -0.05 15.73 14.00
CA SER A 60 -0.11 15.98 15.44
C SER A 60 -1.48 15.72 16.06
N LYS A 61 -2.55 15.61 15.26
CA LYS A 61 -3.93 15.55 15.75
C LYS A 61 -4.58 14.19 15.58
N TRP A 62 -4.34 13.48 14.48
CA TRP A 62 -5.09 12.28 14.16
C TRP A 62 -4.71 11.12 15.08
N ASN A 63 -5.69 10.68 15.85
CA ASN A 63 -5.68 9.47 16.66
C ASN A 63 -7.14 9.01 16.87
N ALA A 64 -7.35 7.85 17.50
CA ALA A 64 -8.69 7.32 17.72
C ALA A 64 -9.61 8.31 18.47
N ALA A 65 -9.11 8.96 19.54
CA ALA A 65 -9.88 9.93 20.31
C ALA A 65 -10.29 11.16 19.46
N TYR A 66 -9.38 11.66 18.62
CA TYR A 66 -9.67 12.76 17.70
C TYR A 66 -10.77 12.40 16.71
N PHE A 67 -10.76 11.18 16.16
CA PHE A 67 -11.80 10.75 15.23
C PHE A 67 -13.15 10.52 15.92
N ARG A 68 -13.15 9.95 17.14
CA ARG A 68 -14.35 9.83 17.97
C ARG A 68 -14.96 11.19 18.33
N GLU A 69 -14.14 12.21 18.50
CA GLU A 69 -14.63 13.58 18.75
C GLU A 69 -15.13 14.25 17.47
N LYS A 70 -14.37 14.18 16.37
CA LYS A 70 -14.63 15.00 15.18
C LYS A 70 -15.61 14.40 14.19
N ILE A 71 -15.62 13.07 14.03
CA ILE A 71 -16.41 12.39 13.00
C ILE A 71 -17.06 11.09 13.50
N PRO A 72 -17.61 11.02 14.73
CA PRO A 72 -18.09 9.77 15.33
C PRO A 72 -19.13 9.06 14.45
N ASP A 73 -20.09 9.82 13.92
CA ASP A 73 -21.23 9.30 13.16
C ASP A 73 -20.97 9.24 11.65
N LYS A 74 -19.72 9.50 11.22
CA LYS A 74 -19.38 9.41 9.81
C LYS A 74 -19.46 7.96 9.37
N ASN A 75 -20.40 7.66 8.48
CA ASN A 75 -20.46 6.37 7.81
C ASN A 75 -19.20 6.16 6.95
N VAL A 76 -18.50 5.06 7.21
CA VAL A 76 -17.33 4.59 6.47
C VAL A 76 -17.61 3.19 5.90
N VAL A 77 -17.06 2.93 4.72
CA VAL A 77 -17.08 1.58 4.13
C VAL A 77 -15.87 0.83 4.64
N VAL A 78 -16.10 -0.35 5.22
CA VAL A 78 -15.09 -1.18 5.86
C VAL A 78 -14.97 -2.48 5.07
N ALA A 79 -13.75 -2.81 4.65
CA ALA A 79 -13.41 -4.08 4.04
C ALA A 79 -13.23 -5.14 5.14
N VAL A 80 -14.07 -6.17 5.13
CA VAL A 80 -14.05 -7.27 6.08
C VAL A 80 -13.53 -8.52 5.38
N THR A 81 -12.51 -9.13 5.97
CA THR A 81 -11.92 -10.38 5.51
C THR A 81 -11.75 -11.33 6.68
N PRO A 82 -11.87 -12.66 6.48
CA PRO A 82 -11.71 -13.62 7.57
C PRO A 82 -10.26 -13.76 8.07
N ASN A 83 -9.28 -13.29 7.30
CA ASN A 83 -7.85 -13.53 7.52
C ASN A 83 -6.96 -12.28 7.33
N GLY A 84 -7.54 -11.11 7.06
CA GLY A 84 -6.80 -9.86 6.79
C GLY A 84 -6.30 -9.70 5.36
N LEU A 85 -6.62 -10.62 4.43
CA LEU A 85 -6.13 -10.60 3.05
C LEU A 85 -7.27 -10.25 2.08
N ALA A 86 -7.33 -8.98 1.66
CA ALA A 86 -8.22 -8.51 0.61
C ALA A 86 -7.55 -8.60 -0.78
N ASP A 87 -8.36 -8.64 -1.84
CA ASP A 87 -7.94 -8.57 -3.25
C ASP A 87 -6.79 -9.55 -3.57
N GLY A 88 -6.98 -10.81 -3.17
CA GLY A 88 -5.93 -11.82 -3.20
C GLY A 88 -6.45 -13.21 -3.57
N ILE A 89 -5.50 -14.11 -3.81
CA ILE A 89 -5.79 -15.52 -4.03
C ILE A 89 -6.08 -16.21 -2.69
N THR A 90 -7.19 -16.93 -2.62
CA THR A 90 -7.53 -17.82 -1.50
C THR A 90 -7.97 -19.18 -2.03
N LYS A 91 -8.11 -20.16 -1.13
CA LYS A 91 -8.54 -21.52 -1.44
C LYS A 91 -9.87 -21.83 -0.80
N ASN A 92 -10.76 -22.50 -1.54
CA ASN A 92 -11.96 -23.09 -0.94
C ASN A 92 -11.61 -24.37 -0.15
N GLU A 93 -12.63 -24.99 0.45
CA GLU A 93 -12.47 -26.23 1.24
C GLU A 93 -11.90 -27.42 0.45
N LYS A 94 -12.01 -27.39 -0.89
CA LYS A 94 -11.47 -28.41 -1.80
C LYS A 94 -10.04 -28.08 -2.28
N GLY A 95 -9.48 -26.94 -1.87
CA GLY A 95 -8.17 -26.46 -2.28
C GLY A 95 -8.15 -25.72 -3.62
N GLU A 96 -9.30 -25.41 -4.22
CA GLU A 96 -9.41 -24.69 -5.48
C GLU A 96 -9.14 -23.19 -5.25
N GLU A 97 -8.28 -22.60 -6.09
CA GLU A 97 -7.85 -21.20 -5.96
C GLU A 97 -8.84 -20.23 -6.62
N TYR A 98 -9.15 -19.15 -5.91
CA TYR A 98 -9.99 -18.05 -6.38
C TYR A 98 -9.34 -16.72 -6.05
N PHE A 99 -9.49 -15.74 -6.96
CA PHE A 99 -9.29 -14.34 -6.61
C PHE A 99 -10.54 -13.84 -5.90
N VAL A 100 -10.40 -13.36 -4.66
CA VAL A 100 -11.52 -12.97 -3.81
C VAL A 100 -11.34 -11.53 -3.34
N THR A 101 -12.39 -10.73 -3.52
CA THR A 101 -12.51 -9.37 -3.01
C THR A 101 -13.06 -9.40 -1.57
N PRO A 102 -12.80 -8.36 -0.75
CA PRO A 102 -13.35 -8.31 0.61
C PRO A 102 -14.87 -8.21 0.61
N HIS A 103 -15.49 -8.57 1.72
CA HIS A 103 -16.89 -8.20 1.99
C HIS A 103 -16.91 -6.74 2.46
N GLU A 104 -17.69 -5.90 1.79
CA GLU A 104 -17.85 -4.49 2.21
C GLU A 104 -19.08 -4.33 3.10
N THR A 105 -18.88 -3.65 4.24
CA THR A 105 -19.97 -3.23 5.12
C THR A 105 -19.86 -1.75 5.45
N THR A 106 -20.95 -1.12 5.85
CA THR A 106 -20.95 0.28 6.31
C THR A 106 -21.19 0.33 7.80
N MET A 107 -20.37 1.10 8.51
CA MET A 107 -20.55 1.39 9.93
C MET A 107 -20.12 2.82 10.24
N THR A 108 -20.50 3.35 11.40
CA THR A 108 -20.00 4.67 11.84
C THR A 108 -18.52 4.58 12.19
N MET A 109 -17.79 5.69 12.13
CA MET A 109 -16.38 5.75 12.56
C MET A 109 -16.22 5.28 14.01
N SER A 110 -17.15 5.63 14.90
CA SER A 110 -17.13 5.15 16.29
C SER A 110 -17.22 3.62 16.36
N GLN A 111 -18.16 3.00 15.64
CA GLN A 111 -18.29 1.54 15.60
C GLN A 111 -17.03 0.87 15.03
N PHE A 112 -16.44 1.46 13.99
CA PHE A 112 -15.18 0.96 13.41
C PHE A 112 -14.04 1.00 14.43
N LEU A 113 -13.90 2.10 15.17
CA LEU A 113 -12.88 2.23 16.19
C LEU A 113 -13.12 1.30 17.38
N ASP A 114 -14.38 1.08 17.78
CA ASP A 114 -14.72 0.11 18.82
C ASP A 114 -14.24 -1.30 18.42
N GLY A 115 -14.50 -1.72 17.19
CA GLY A 115 -14.02 -3.01 16.68
C GLY A 115 -12.50 -3.15 16.59
N LEU A 116 -11.74 -2.04 16.48
CA LEU A 116 -10.27 -2.08 16.54
C LEU A 116 -9.73 -2.22 17.97
N ASP A 117 -10.46 -1.71 18.96
CA ASP A 117 -10.09 -1.75 20.38
C ASP A 117 -10.40 -3.12 21.02
N GLU A 118 -11.36 -3.89 20.47
CA GLU A 118 -11.81 -5.22 20.94
C GLU A 118 -10.83 -6.39 20.68
N LYS A 119 -9.52 -6.13 20.56
CA LYS A 119 -8.50 -7.16 20.30
C LYS A 119 -8.34 -8.20 21.41
#